data_AF-A0A3C1LRU3-F1
#
_entry.id   AF-A0A3C1LRU3-F1
#
_cell.length_a   1.000
_cell.length_b   1.000
_cell.length_c   1.000
_cell.angle_alpha   90.00
_cell.angle_beta   90.00
_cell.angle_gamma   90.00
#
_symmetry.space_group_name_H-M   'P 1'
#
loop_
_entity.id
_entity.type
_entity.pdbx_description
1 polymer ?
#
loop_
_entity_poly.entity_id
_entity_poly.type
_entity_poly.pdbx_seq_one_letter_code
_entity_poly.pdbx_strand_id
1 'polypeptide(L)'
;MKSLTANELRKKFIDFFVSKGHTQISGASVIPENDPTVLFTTAGMHPLVPYILGQPHPAGTRLTDYQKCIRTGDIDSVGDPHHLTCFEMLGNWSLGDYFKKEMIPWSYEFLTQELEIDPEKLSVTVFEGEEGIPRDEESAEIWHKCGLPYERIYFMPREDNWWGPAGETGPCGPDTEMFIDTGRPKCGPNCKPGCGCGKYFEIWNDVLMGYKKTKEGKFVEMDRKCIDTGMGIERTIAILQGKKSVYETEVMQPILKKIGELAGANYGDDEKSDTSMRIIADHIRTSTFILGDQRGVTPSNVGQGYILRRLIRRAVRNGKHLGIEGAFLAKVAEVVVEMYKEAYPEILENKDRVYTELTAEENKFSETLEKGEKQFDKMTYFLEKQGVKEIAGGSAFKLYDTYGFPIELTKELAAEKGFTVDIKGFEEAFAKHQELSRTAEAGQFKSGLGDHSEQTTALHTATHMLQAALRQVLGDEVGQKGSNITPERLRFDFTYHAKMTPEQIKQVEDIVNAQIQKDLKVCVQTMTPEEAVKSGAIAFFSSKYGEQVTVYSIGDFSKEVCAGPHVTHTGDMGHFHILKEESSSAGVRRIKAVLEK
;
A
#
# COMPACT_ATOMS: atom_id res chain seq x y z
N MET A 1 28.61 8.91 17.21
CA MET A 1 27.30 8.95 16.53
C MET A 1 26.71 10.32 16.71
N LYS A 2 26.48 11.00 15.59
CA LYS A 2 25.82 12.30 15.55
C LYS A 2 24.32 12.08 15.77
N SER A 3 23.73 12.77 16.74
CA SER A 3 22.27 12.75 16.90
C SER A 3 21.63 13.56 15.78
N LEU A 4 20.96 12.89 14.85
CA LEU A 4 20.28 13.50 13.70
C LEU A 4 18.76 13.34 13.81
N THR A 5 18.03 14.35 13.35
CA THR A 5 16.60 14.25 13.05
C THR A 5 16.36 13.50 11.72
N ALA A 6 15.13 13.06 11.46
CA ALA A 6 14.78 12.42 10.21
C ALA A 6 15.02 13.34 8.99
N ASN A 7 14.69 14.62 9.11
CA ASN A 7 14.93 15.61 8.04
C ASN A 7 16.42 15.81 7.75
N GLU A 8 17.26 15.87 8.79
CA GLU A 8 18.72 15.97 8.62
C GLU A 8 19.29 14.69 8.00
N LEU A 9 18.81 13.51 8.40
CA LEU A 9 19.21 12.24 7.81
C LEU A 9 18.84 12.15 6.33
N ARG A 10 17.58 12.49 5.96
CA ARG A 10 17.13 12.56 4.55
C ARG A 10 18.07 13.46 3.75
N LYS A 11 18.26 14.70 4.22
CA LYS A 11 19.09 15.68 3.50
C LYS A 11 20.53 15.19 3.33
N LYS A 12 21.13 14.67 4.40
CA LYS A 12 22.51 14.19 4.38
C LYS A 12 22.70 13.01 3.43
N PHE A 13 21.78 12.05 3.42
CA PHE A 13 21.82 10.92 2.50
C PHE A 13 21.71 11.37 1.03
N ILE A 14 20.74 12.22 0.73
CA ILE A 14 20.55 12.76 -0.62
C ILE A 14 21.78 13.56 -1.07
N ASP A 15 22.27 14.50 -0.26
CA ASP A 15 23.45 15.32 -0.59
C ASP A 15 24.68 14.44 -0.84
N PHE A 16 24.86 13.37 -0.04
CA PHE A 16 25.95 12.43 -0.19
C PHE A 16 25.91 11.73 -1.54
N PHE A 17 24.78 11.12 -1.92
CA PHE A 17 24.69 10.41 -3.21
C PHE A 17 24.66 11.36 -4.41
N VAL A 18 24.10 12.57 -4.28
CA VAL A 18 24.23 13.63 -5.30
C VAL A 18 25.71 13.97 -5.52
N SER A 19 26.53 14.02 -4.46
CA SER A 19 27.98 14.23 -4.60
C SER A 19 28.71 13.07 -5.32
N LYS A 20 28.11 11.87 -5.35
CA LYS A 20 28.60 10.71 -6.12
C LYS A 20 28.00 10.62 -7.53
N GLY A 21 27.27 11.66 -7.96
CA GLY A 21 26.71 11.78 -9.30
C GLY A 21 25.33 11.16 -9.48
N HIS A 22 24.61 10.88 -8.39
CA HIS A 22 23.20 10.47 -8.46
C HIS A 22 22.28 11.67 -8.69
N THR A 23 21.20 11.45 -9.42
CA THR A 23 20.12 12.41 -9.53
C THR A 23 19.09 12.13 -8.43
N GLN A 24 18.75 13.16 -7.64
CA GLN A 24 17.61 13.04 -6.72
C GLN A 24 16.31 12.94 -7.53
N ILE A 25 15.56 11.87 -7.31
CA ILE A 25 14.20 11.71 -7.84
C ILE A 25 13.16 11.92 -6.73
N SER A 26 11.90 12.10 -7.12
CA SER A 26 10.80 12.13 -6.16
C SER A 26 10.38 10.71 -5.82
N GLY A 27 10.13 10.44 -4.54
CA GLY A 27 9.50 9.19 -4.12
C GLY A 27 8.11 9.03 -4.76
N ALA A 28 7.71 7.80 -5.01
CA ALA A 28 6.41 7.46 -5.60
C ALA A 28 5.28 7.43 -4.55
N SER A 29 4.05 7.36 -5.05
CA SER A 29 2.86 7.16 -4.22
C SER A 29 2.95 5.84 -3.43
N VAL A 30 2.37 5.81 -2.21
CA VAL A 30 2.25 4.57 -1.42
C VAL A 30 1.26 3.58 -2.04
N ILE A 31 0.46 4.03 -3.01
CA ILE A 31 -0.42 3.23 -3.84
C ILE A 31 0.32 2.88 -5.15
N PRO A 32 0.70 1.60 -5.38
CA PRO A 32 1.45 1.18 -6.56
C PRO A 32 0.69 1.46 -7.86
N GLU A 33 1.41 1.86 -8.90
CA GLU A 33 0.85 2.06 -10.23
C GLU A 33 0.96 0.77 -11.05
N ASN A 34 -0.18 0.27 -11.54
CA ASN A 34 -0.24 -0.88 -12.45
C ASN A 34 0.38 -2.19 -11.91
N ASP A 35 0.54 -2.33 -10.58
CA ASP A 35 0.98 -3.56 -9.95
C ASP A 35 -0.17 -4.24 -9.17
N PRO A 36 -0.76 -5.33 -9.69
CA PRO A 36 -1.83 -6.04 -9.01
C PRO A 36 -1.33 -7.02 -7.94
N THR A 37 -0.02 -7.22 -7.81
CA THR A 37 0.56 -8.24 -6.91
C THR A 37 0.67 -7.78 -5.46
N VAL A 38 0.59 -6.47 -5.24
CA VAL A 38 0.77 -5.82 -3.94
C VAL A 38 -0.33 -4.80 -3.67
N LEU A 39 -0.63 -4.56 -2.39
CA LEU A 39 -1.58 -3.53 -2.00
C LEU A 39 -0.93 -2.16 -1.84
N PHE A 40 0.31 -2.09 -1.34
CA PHE A 40 1.01 -0.83 -1.12
C PHE A 40 2.44 -0.93 -1.60
N THR A 41 3.08 0.20 -1.83
CA THR A 41 4.52 0.28 -2.10
C THR A 41 5.27 -0.19 -0.85
N THR A 42 6.01 -1.30 -0.96
CA THR A 42 6.63 -1.98 0.21
C THR A 42 8.12 -1.69 0.39
N ALA A 43 8.77 -1.16 -0.65
CA ALA A 43 10.21 -0.87 -0.70
C ALA A 43 10.51 0.27 -1.68
N GLY A 44 11.68 0.91 -1.50
CA GLY A 44 12.17 1.98 -2.38
C GLY A 44 12.35 1.55 -3.83
N MET A 45 12.80 0.31 -4.08
CA MET A 45 12.96 -0.19 -5.44
C MET A 45 11.68 -0.50 -6.20
N HIS A 46 10.53 -0.58 -5.51
CA HIS A 46 9.28 -1.05 -6.10
C HIS A 46 8.86 -0.20 -7.31
N PRO A 47 8.84 1.15 -7.23
CA PRO A 47 8.55 2.00 -8.39
C PRO A 47 9.64 1.93 -9.47
N LEU A 48 10.82 1.38 -9.14
CA LEU A 48 11.98 1.32 -10.02
C LEU A 48 12.15 -0.02 -10.75
N VAL A 49 11.31 -1.02 -10.45
CA VAL A 49 11.35 -2.36 -11.05
C VAL A 49 11.45 -2.33 -12.59
N PRO A 50 10.67 -1.53 -13.34
CA PRO A 50 10.78 -1.50 -14.80
C PRO A 50 12.17 -1.09 -15.30
N TYR A 51 12.82 -0.17 -14.60
CA TYR A 51 14.14 0.34 -14.98
C TYR A 51 15.27 -0.60 -14.58
N ILE A 52 15.13 -1.27 -13.44
CA ILE A 52 15.99 -2.38 -13.03
C ILE A 52 15.93 -3.49 -14.07
N LEU A 53 14.74 -3.78 -14.62
CA LEU A 53 14.52 -4.80 -15.64
C LEU A 53 15.09 -4.50 -17.03
N GLY A 54 15.48 -3.26 -17.32
CA GLY A 54 16.06 -2.91 -18.63
C GLY A 54 15.64 -1.55 -19.17
N GLN A 55 14.53 -0.99 -18.69
CA GLN A 55 14.02 0.25 -19.25
C GLN A 55 14.92 1.43 -18.87
N PRO A 56 15.17 2.39 -19.77
CA PRO A 56 15.88 3.60 -19.43
C PRO A 56 15.04 4.46 -18.50
N HIS A 57 15.64 5.02 -17.45
CA HIS A 57 15.00 5.99 -16.58
C HIS A 57 15.29 7.41 -17.07
N PRO A 58 14.31 8.34 -17.11
CA PRO A 58 14.49 9.69 -17.67
C PRO A 58 15.54 10.53 -16.91
N ALA A 59 15.73 10.28 -15.62
CA ALA A 59 16.71 10.97 -14.79
C ALA A 59 18.14 10.37 -14.85
N GLY A 60 18.39 9.37 -15.71
CA GLY A 60 19.68 8.73 -15.89
C GLY A 60 19.83 7.38 -15.19
N THR A 61 21.07 6.93 -14.99
CA THR A 61 21.40 5.58 -14.50
C THR A 61 21.77 5.52 -13.01
N ARG A 62 21.91 6.67 -12.34
CA ARG A 62 22.21 6.80 -10.91
C ARG A 62 21.12 7.62 -10.25
N LEU A 63 20.34 7.02 -9.36
CA LEU A 63 19.15 7.64 -8.76
C LEU A 63 19.21 7.59 -7.24
N THR A 64 18.65 8.57 -6.55
CA THR A 64 18.49 8.52 -5.08
C THR A 64 17.21 9.21 -4.65
N ASP A 65 16.54 8.67 -3.63
CA ASP A 65 15.36 9.27 -3.02
C ASP A 65 15.15 8.81 -1.56
N TYR A 66 14.01 9.20 -1.02
CA TYR A 66 13.38 8.53 0.11
C TYR A 66 11.93 8.15 -0.26
N GLN A 67 11.58 6.89 -0.06
CA GLN A 67 10.28 6.33 -0.40
C GLN A 67 9.47 6.04 0.87
N LYS A 68 8.21 6.48 0.87
CA LYS A 68 7.21 6.05 1.86
C LYS A 68 6.83 4.59 1.59
N CYS A 69 6.99 3.72 2.58
CA CYS A 69 6.72 2.29 2.46
C CYS A 69 5.63 1.87 3.45
N ILE A 70 4.77 0.94 3.05
CA ILE A 70 3.77 0.33 3.92
C ILE A 70 3.88 -1.20 3.87
N ARG A 71 4.01 -1.84 5.03
CA ARG A 71 4.06 -3.29 5.18
C ARG A 71 2.84 -3.80 5.95
N THR A 72 2.00 -4.58 5.27
CA THR A 72 0.79 -5.14 5.88
C THR A 72 1.07 -6.38 6.74
N GLY A 73 2.22 -7.04 6.53
CA GLY A 73 2.63 -8.21 7.33
C GLY A 73 2.94 -7.84 8.79
N ASP A 74 3.34 -6.60 9.04
CA ASP A 74 3.77 -6.14 10.36
C ASP A 74 2.61 -5.61 11.22
N ILE A 75 1.39 -5.51 10.68
CA ILE A 75 0.21 -4.94 11.37
C ILE A 75 -0.01 -5.61 12.74
N ASP A 76 0.14 -6.92 12.80
CA ASP A 76 -0.12 -7.67 14.04
C ASP A 76 1.01 -7.54 15.07
N SER A 77 2.24 -7.23 14.63
CA SER A 77 3.40 -6.98 15.50
C SER A 77 3.46 -5.56 16.06
N VAL A 78 2.76 -4.60 15.40
CA VAL A 78 2.70 -3.21 15.88
C VAL A 78 2.11 -3.12 17.28
N GLY A 79 2.79 -2.35 18.13
CA GLY A 79 2.59 -2.28 19.58
C GLY A 79 3.85 -2.68 20.35
N ASP A 80 4.72 -3.49 19.73
CA ASP A 80 6.06 -3.74 20.24
C ASP A 80 7.00 -2.53 20.04
N PRO A 81 8.23 -2.55 20.56
CA PRO A 81 9.15 -1.41 20.45
C PRO A 81 9.78 -1.16 19.07
N HIS A 82 9.51 -1.97 18.05
CA HIS A 82 10.34 -2.03 16.83
C HIS A 82 9.57 -2.02 15.51
N HIS A 83 8.36 -2.56 15.46
CA HIS A 83 7.58 -2.69 14.23
C HIS A 83 6.73 -1.44 13.96
N LEU A 84 6.65 -1.10 12.68
CA LEU A 84 5.82 -0.03 12.12
C LEU A 84 5.10 -0.57 10.89
N THR A 85 3.86 -0.15 10.66
CA THR A 85 3.16 -0.43 9.40
C THR A 85 3.61 0.49 8.28
N CYS A 86 3.98 1.73 8.61
CA CYS A 86 4.54 2.69 7.67
C CYS A 86 5.89 3.20 8.15
N PHE A 87 6.85 3.22 7.24
CA PHE A 87 8.19 3.72 7.47
C PHE A 87 8.73 4.33 6.19
N GLU A 88 9.82 5.07 6.30
CA GLU A 88 10.47 5.68 5.14
C GLU A 88 11.81 4.99 4.88
N MET A 89 12.03 4.70 3.60
CA MET A 89 13.22 4.01 3.13
C MET A 89 14.04 4.96 2.26
N LEU A 90 15.22 5.33 2.73
CA LEU A 90 16.24 5.98 1.92
C LEU A 90 16.84 4.96 0.95
N GLY A 91 17.00 5.35 -0.30
CA GLY A 91 17.56 4.46 -1.30
C GLY A 91 18.41 5.17 -2.34
N ASN A 92 19.36 4.44 -2.87
CA ASN A 92 20.13 4.82 -4.04
C ASN A 92 20.25 3.63 -5.00
N TRP A 93 20.15 3.90 -6.29
CA TRP A 93 20.08 2.88 -7.32
C TRP A 93 21.14 3.08 -8.39
N SER A 94 21.76 1.97 -8.77
CA SER A 94 22.56 1.85 -10.00
C SER A 94 21.75 1.05 -11.01
N LEU A 95 21.47 1.64 -12.16
CA LEU A 95 20.74 1.01 -13.25
C LEU A 95 21.70 0.51 -14.35
N GLY A 96 22.75 -0.21 -13.94
CA GLY A 96 23.79 -0.74 -14.83
C GLY A 96 25.07 0.10 -14.92
N ASP A 97 25.31 0.99 -13.96
CA ASP A 97 26.43 1.96 -14.03
C ASP A 97 27.62 1.59 -13.14
N TYR A 98 27.36 1.35 -11.86
CA TYR A 98 28.33 0.86 -10.88
C TYR A 98 27.78 -0.36 -10.13
N PHE A 99 28.64 -1.07 -9.37
CA PHE A 99 28.24 -2.25 -8.62
C PHE A 99 28.94 -2.30 -7.24
N LYS A 100 29.35 -3.48 -6.77
CA LYS A 100 29.96 -3.70 -5.45
C LYS A 100 31.17 -2.81 -5.14
N LYS A 101 32.05 -2.59 -6.13
CA LYS A 101 33.33 -1.89 -5.96
C LYS A 101 33.16 -0.43 -5.55
N GLU A 102 32.09 0.21 -6.00
CA GLU A 102 31.74 1.57 -5.63
C GLU A 102 30.76 1.59 -4.46
N MET A 103 29.73 0.73 -4.50
CA MET A 103 28.64 0.78 -3.53
C MET A 103 29.12 0.51 -2.10
N ILE A 104 29.85 -0.58 -1.88
CA ILE A 104 30.27 -0.99 -0.54
C ILE A 104 31.17 0.08 0.12
N PRO A 105 32.19 0.64 -0.56
CA PRO A 105 32.97 1.74 0.01
C PRO A 105 32.14 2.99 0.30
N TRP A 106 31.16 3.33 -0.54
CA TRP A 106 30.25 4.46 -0.27
C TRP A 106 29.35 4.20 0.94
N SER A 107 28.86 2.96 1.11
CA SER A 107 28.11 2.57 2.30
C SER A 107 28.96 2.69 3.56
N TYR A 108 30.21 2.20 3.53
CA TYR A 108 31.15 2.34 4.64
C TYR A 108 31.46 3.81 4.95
N GLU A 109 31.74 4.62 3.92
CA GLU A 109 32.01 6.07 4.01
C GLU A 109 30.82 6.79 4.65
N PHE A 110 29.59 6.54 4.19
CA PHE A 110 28.40 7.18 4.72
C PHE A 110 28.18 6.82 6.21
N LEU A 111 28.29 5.54 6.56
CA LEU A 111 28.10 5.09 7.94
C LEU A 111 29.17 5.68 8.89
N THR A 112 30.44 5.64 8.49
CA THR A 112 31.55 5.96 9.40
C THR A 112 31.95 7.44 9.39
N GLN A 113 31.82 8.13 8.26
CA GLN A 113 32.21 9.54 8.11
C GLN A 113 31.01 10.47 8.18
N GLU A 114 29.93 10.18 7.44
CA GLU A 114 28.76 11.07 7.41
C GLU A 114 27.89 10.97 8.67
N LEU A 115 27.67 9.74 9.17
CA LEU A 115 26.88 9.46 10.37
C LEU A 115 27.74 9.33 11.65
N GLU A 116 29.07 9.27 11.50
CA GLU A 116 30.03 9.12 12.60
C GLU A 116 29.71 7.89 13.48
N ILE A 117 29.31 6.79 12.84
CA ILE A 117 29.15 5.50 13.50
C ILE A 117 30.53 4.91 13.72
N ASP A 118 30.78 4.50 14.96
CA ASP A 118 32.01 3.84 15.35
C ASP A 118 32.15 2.51 14.59
N PRO A 119 33.22 2.31 13.79
CA PRO A 119 33.45 1.06 13.07
C PRO A 119 33.47 -0.18 14.00
N GLU A 120 33.82 -0.03 15.27
CA GLU A 120 33.76 -1.12 16.26
C GLU A 120 32.34 -1.55 16.64
N LYS A 121 31.31 -0.82 16.20
CA LYS A 121 29.91 -1.21 16.39
C LYS A 121 29.28 -1.76 15.12
N LEU A 122 29.93 -1.59 13.98
CA LEU A 122 29.45 -2.05 12.70
C LEU A 122 29.75 -3.54 12.52
N SER A 123 28.76 -4.29 12.08
CA SER A 123 28.92 -5.64 11.56
C SER A 123 28.14 -5.71 10.24
N VAL A 124 28.60 -6.55 9.31
CA VAL A 124 27.91 -6.76 8.04
C VAL A 124 27.67 -8.24 7.80
N THR A 125 26.64 -8.54 7.03
CA THR A 125 26.39 -9.89 6.53
C THR A 125 26.62 -9.95 5.02
N VAL A 126 26.95 -11.13 4.52
CA VAL A 126 27.18 -11.43 3.09
C VAL A 126 26.70 -12.85 2.79
N PHE A 127 26.37 -13.12 1.53
CA PHE A 127 25.84 -14.43 1.13
C PHE A 127 26.87 -15.57 1.24
N GLU A 128 26.52 -16.65 1.95
CA GLU A 128 27.40 -17.80 2.18
C GLU A 128 27.57 -18.76 0.99
N GLY A 129 26.77 -18.59 -0.06
CA GLY A 129 26.75 -19.48 -1.21
C GLY A 129 25.73 -20.61 -1.07
N GLU A 130 25.28 -21.15 -2.19
CA GLU A 130 24.48 -22.38 -2.22
C GLU A 130 24.82 -23.19 -3.48
N GLU A 131 24.21 -24.37 -3.64
CA GLU A 131 24.44 -25.17 -4.85
C GLU A 131 24.06 -24.38 -6.11
N GLY A 132 25.05 -24.13 -6.98
CA GLY A 132 24.85 -23.37 -8.21
C GLY A 132 25.00 -21.84 -8.09
N ILE A 133 25.25 -21.32 -6.88
CA ILE A 133 25.49 -19.88 -6.65
C ILE A 133 26.72 -19.71 -5.74
N PRO A 134 27.78 -19.03 -6.20
CA PRO A 134 29.00 -18.89 -5.42
C PRO A 134 28.77 -18.06 -4.15
N ARG A 135 29.59 -18.36 -3.14
CA ARG A 135 29.74 -17.53 -1.94
C ARG A 135 30.22 -16.12 -2.31
N ASP A 136 29.70 -15.09 -1.65
CA ASP A 136 30.02 -13.70 -1.96
C ASP A 136 31.33 -13.22 -1.30
N GLU A 137 32.44 -13.85 -1.69
CA GLU A 137 33.79 -13.48 -1.23
C GLU A 137 34.19 -12.07 -1.68
N GLU A 138 33.67 -11.60 -2.82
CA GLU A 138 33.97 -10.27 -3.35
C GLU A 138 33.50 -9.17 -2.40
N SER A 139 32.24 -9.23 -1.94
CA SER A 139 31.72 -8.24 -1.00
C SER A 139 32.45 -8.28 0.33
N ALA A 140 32.76 -9.48 0.84
CA ALA A 140 33.54 -9.66 2.07
C ALA A 140 34.94 -9.02 1.98
N GLU A 141 35.65 -9.22 0.87
CA GLU A 141 36.95 -8.60 0.65
C GLU A 141 36.87 -7.07 0.56
N ILE A 142 35.83 -6.52 -0.09
CA ILE A 142 35.68 -5.08 -0.23
C ILE A 142 35.40 -4.44 1.14
N TRP A 143 34.49 -5.00 1.94
CA TRP A 143 34.26 -4.56 3.32
C TRP A 143 35.54 -4.62 4.16
N HIS A 144 36.31 -5.70 4.02
CA HIS A 144 37.58 -5.82 4.73
C HIS A 144 38.58 -4.73 4.34
N LYS A 145 38.70 -4.45 3.05
CA LYS A 145 39.56 -3.36 2.51
C LYS A 145 39.11 -1.97 2.97
N CYS A 146 37.82 -1.77 3.25
CA CYS A 146 37.30 -0.52 3.80
C CYS A 146 37.70 -0.30 5.27
N GLY A 147 38.08 -1.36 5.99
CA GLY A 147 38.54 -1.30 7.38
C GLY A 147 37.73 -2.15 8.36
N LEU A 148 36.78 -2.97 7.89
CA LEU A 148 36.03 -3.87 8.75
C LEU A 148 36.83 -5.17 8.99
N PRO A 149 37.03 -5.62 10.24
CA PRO A 149 37.74 -6.87 10.48
C PRO A 149 36.87 -8.08 10.12
N TYR A 150 37.48 -9.18 9.70
CA TYR A 150 36.75 -10.37 9.23
C TYR A 150 35.82 -10.97 10.29
N GLU A 151 36.10 -10.84 11.60
CA GLU A 151 35.19 -11.31 12.66
C GLU A 151 33.84 -10.54 12.74
N ARG A 152 33.72 -9.44 11.98
CA ARG A 152 32.50 -8.62 11.84
C ARG A 152 31.82 -8.78 10.49
N ILE A 153 32.36 -9.65 9.62
CA ILE A 153 31.79 -10.00 8.32
C ILE A 153 31.23 -11.41 8.43
N TYR A 154 29.91 -11.52 8.49
CA TYR A 154 29.21 -12.78 8.71
C TYR A 154 28.68 -13.32 7.39
N PHE A 155 29.05 -14.57 7.07
CA PHE A 155 28.42 -15.27 5.96
C PHE A 155 27.12 -15.92 6.43
N MET A 156 26.04 -15.70 5.70
CA MET A 156 24.70 -16.12 6.08
C MET A 156 23.97 -16.82 4.91
N PRO A 157 23.02 -17.70 5.22
CA PRO A 157 22.25 -18.43 4.22
C PRO A 157 21.38 -17.51 3.36
N ARG A 158 20.82 -18.10 2.31
CA ARG A 158 19.93 -17.44 1.36
C ARG A 158 18.71 -16.77 1.99
N GLU A 159 18.17 -17.35 3.05
CA GLU A 159 17.02 -16.79 3.78
C GLU A 159 17.33 -15.42 4.40
N ASP A 160 18.61 -15.15 4.68
CA ASP A 160 19.08 -13.91 5.29
C ASP A 160 19.76 -12.97 4.27
N ASN A 161 20.52 -13.50 3.29
CA ASN A 161 21.32 -12.68 2.37
C ASN A 161 21.09 -12.95 0.88
N TRP A 162 19.83 -13.03 0.48
CA TRP A 162 19.46 -13.12 -0.92
C TRP A 162 18.12 -12.46 -1.20
N TRP A 163 18.13 -11.52 -2.15
CA TRP A 163 16.93 -10.84 -2.56
C TRP A 163 16.37 -11.39 -3.87
N GLY A 164 15.07 -11.70 -3.85
CA GLY A 164 14.24 -11.91 -5.03
C GLY A 164 14.40 -13.24 -5.77
N PRO A 165 13.86 -13.32 -7.00
CA PRO A 165 13.13 -12.24 -7.69
C PRO A 165 11.76 -11.94 -7.06
N ALA A 166 11.23 -10.74 -7.31
CA ALA A 166 9.89 -10.32 -6.87
C ALA A 166 8.72 -11.13 -7.49
N GLY A 167 9.00 -12.01 -8.46
CA GLY A 167 8.02 -12.89 -9.10
C GLY A 167 8.60 -14.29 -9.37
N GLU A 168 8.02 -15.05 -10.29
CA GLU A 168 8.55 -16.38 -10.63
C GLU A 168 9.93 -16.31 -11.31
N THR A 169 10.17 -15.22 -12.03
CA THR A 169 11.41 -14.93 -12.77
C THR A 169 11.77 -13.45 -12.65
N GLY A 170 13.05 -13.13 -12.81
CA GLY A 170 13.50 -11.73 -12.80
C GLY A 170 14.89 -11.54 -12.20
N PRO A 171 15.38 -10.30 -12.17
CA PRO A 171 16.59 -9.92 -11.45
C PRO A 171 16.50 -10.27 -9.97
N CYS A 172 17.62 -10.71 -9.43
CA CYS A 172 17.84 -11.16 -8.07
C CYS A 172 19.34 -11.14 -7.78
N GLY A 173 19.72 -11.37 -6.54
CA GLY A 173 21.13 -11.50 -6.20
C GLY A 173 21.38 -11.59 -4.71
N PRO A 174 22.65 -11.77 -4.32
CA PRO A 174 23.03 -11.63 -2.93
C PRO A 174 22.82 -10.19 -2.48
N ASP A 175 22.73 -10.00 -1.19
CA ASP A 175 22.75 -8.69 -0.58
C ASP A 175 23.77 -8.65 0.56
N THR A 176 24.06 -7.45 1.04
CA THR A 176 24.90 -7.24 2.22
C THR A 176 24.19 -6.26 3.15
N GLU A 177 23.92 -6.71 4.36
CA GLU A 177 23.15 -5.94 5.35
C GLU A 177 24.08 -5.40 6.45
N MET A 178 23.82 -4.18 6.89
CA MET A 178 24.63 -3.45 7.85
C MET A 178 23.91 -3.37 9.20
N PHE A 179 24.57 -3.90 10.23
CA PHE A 179 24.05 -4.01 11.57
C PHE A 179 24.87 -3.21 12.57
N ILE A 180 24.18 -2.61 13.53
CA ILE A 180 24.79 -1.92 14.66
C ILE A 180 24.69 -2.79 15.92
N ASP A 181 25.82 -2.99 16.59
CA ASP A 181 25.86 -3.58 17.94
C ASP A 181 25.26 -2.59 18.95
N THR A 182 24.13 -2.97 19.52
CA THR A 182 23.37 -2.16 20.50
C THR A 182 23.97 -2.20 21.90
N GLY A 183 25.04 -2.98 22.10
CA GLY A 183 25.67 -3.21 23.40
C GLY A 183 24.94 -4.23 24.27
N ARG A 184 23.83 -4.82 23.81
CA ARG A 184 23.16 -5.90 24.52
C ARG A 184 24.07 -7.14 24.64
N PRO A 185 23.98 -7.89 25.75
CA PRO A 185 24.73 -9.13 25.89
C PRO A 185 24.30 -10.15 24.83
N LYS A 186 25.24 -11.00 24.42
CA LYS A 186 24.92 -12.11 23.51
C LYS A 186 23.88 -13.02 24.16
N CYS A 187 22.86 -13.42 23.41
CA CYS A 187 21.85 -14.39 23.87
C CYS A 187 22.37 -15.84 23.92
N GLY A 188 23.61 -16.07 23.46
CA GLY A 188 24.26 -17.38 23.44
C GLY A 188 25.55 -17.37 22.62
N PRO A 189 26.26 -18.51 22.51
CA PRO A 189 27.52 -18.61 21.78
C PRO A 189 27.38 -18.32 20.28
N ASN A 190 26.20 -18.61 19.70
CA ASN A 190 25.90 -18.42 18.27
C ASN A 190 25.21 -17.08 17.97
N CYS A 191 25.25 -16.12 18.89
CA CYS A 191 24.63 -14.81 18.68
C CYS A 191 25.38 -14.01 17.61
N LYS A 192 24.71 -13.82 16.46
CA LYS A 192 25.22 -13.15 15.25
C LYS A 192 24.16 -12.17 14.70
N PRO A 193 24.49 -11.29 13.74
CA PRO A 193 23.50 -10.53 12.98
C PRO A 193 22.37 -11.40 12.42
N GLY A 194 21.16 -10.84 12.31
CA GLY A 194 19.92 -11.58 12.03
C GLY A 194 19.24 -12.21 13.27
N CYS A 195 19.91 -12.24 14.43
CA CYS A 195 19.29 -12.77 15.66
C CYS A 195 18.25 -11.81 16.27
N GLY A 196 17.05 -12.31 16.55
CA GLY A 196 15.95 -11.56 17.19
C GLY A 196 16.19 -11.09 18.64
N CYS A 197 17.37 -11.31 19.23
CA CYS A 197 17.68 -10.85 20.60
C CYS A 197 17.90 -9.33 20.71
N GLY A 198 18.01 -8.63 19.58
CA GLY A 198 18.21 -7.18 19.51
C GLY A 198 19.64 -6.73 19.82
N LYS A 199 20.62 -7.65 19.88
CA LYS A 199 22.04 -7.29 19.97
C LYS A 199 22.55 -6.60 18.71
N TYR A 200 22.14 -7.10 17.55
CA TYR A 200 22.46 -6.53 16.26
C TYR A 200 21.19 -5.94 15.69
N PHE A 201 21.23 -4.67 15.27
CA PHE A 201 20.09 -3.98 14.71
C PHE A 201 20.41 -3.51 13.29
N GLU A 202 19.68 -4.05 12.32
CA GLU A 202 19.83 -3.72 10.91
C GLU A 202 19.38 -2.28 10.65
N ILE A 203 20.23 -1.50 9.98
CA ILE A 203 19.93 -0.10 9.61
C ILE A 203 19.93 0.14 8.09
N TRP A 204 20.61 -0.71 7.31
CA TRP A 204 20.78 -0.54 5.87
C TRP A 204 21.03 -1.89 5.20
N ASN A 205 20.57 -2.04 3.96
CA ASN A 205 20.85 -3.17 3.09
C ASN A 205 21.26 -2.67 1.69
N ASP A 206 22.32 -3.27 1.12
CA ASP A 206 22.71 -3.16 -0.29
C ASP A 206 22.38 -4.46 -1.03
N VAL A 207 21.35 -4.44 -1.87
CA VAL A 207 20.97 -5.54 -2.75
C VAL A 207 21.79 -5.50 -4.05
N LEU A 208 22.54 -6.57 -4.30
CA LEU A 208 23.55 -6.67 -5.35
C LEU A 208 22.99 -7.51 -6.51
N MET A 209 22.05 -6.94 -7.27
CA MET A 209 21.35 -7.65 -8.35
C MET A 209 22.28 -7.98 -9.52
N GLY A 210 22.88 -9.18 -9.45
CA GLY A 210 23.79 -9.72 -10.46
C GLY A 210 23.28 -10.98 -11.15
N TYR A 211 22.10 -11.49 -10.79
CA TYR A 211 21.55 -12.73 -11.32
C TYR A 211 20.12 -12.56 -11.81
N LYS A 212 19.72 -13.40 -12.76
CA LYS A 212 18.32 -13.55 -13.20
C LYS A 212 17.86 -14.97 -12.93
N LYS A 213 16.75 -15.12 -12.22
CA LYS A 213 16.06 -16.41 -12.11
C LYS A 213 15.27 -16.69 -13.39
N THR A 214 15.51 -17.84 -14.01
CA THR A 214 14.80 -18.30 -15.21
C THR A 214 13.50 -19.02 -14.84
N LYS A 215 12.63 -19.29 -15.83
CA LYS A 215 11.36 -20.02 -15.62
C LYS A 215 11.60 -21.44 -15.10
N GLU A 216 12.73 -22.02 -15.45
CA GLU A 216 13.19 -23.34 -15.01
C GLU A 216 13.78 -23.32 -13.59
N GLY A 217 13.78 -22.16 -12.92
CA GLY A 217 14.29 -22.00 -11.56
C GLY A 217 15.80 -21.85 -11.45
N LYS A 218 16.53 -21.73 -12.57
CA LYS A 218 17.99 -21.55 -12.57
C LYS A 218 18.37 -20.10 -12.36
N PHE A 219 19.53 -19.86 -11.76
CA PHE A 219 20.13 -18.52 -11.61
C PHE A 219 21.23 -18.34 -12.66
N VAL A 220 21.09 -17.30 -13.48
CA VAL A 220 22.04 -16.97 -14.54
C VAL A 220 22.60 -15.58 -14.28
N GLU A 221 23.91 -15.41 -14.38
CA GLU A 221 24.55 -14.10 -14.19
C GLU A 221 24.05 -13.09 -15.24
N MET A 222 23.88 -11.83 -14.81
CA MET A 222 23.42 -10.72 -15.64
C MET A 222 24.59 -9.86 -16.11
N ASP A 223 24.60 -9.52 -17.40
CA ASP A 223 25.54 -8.55 -17.97
C ASP A 223 25.31 -7.14 -17.39
N ARG A 224 24.04 -6.76 -17.21
CA ARG A 224 23.64 -5.49 -16.60
C ARG A 224 23.37 -5.71 -15.12
N LYS A 225 24.35 -5.38 -14.27
CA LYS A 225 24.23 -5.49 -12.81
C LYS A 225 23.63 -4.22 -12.23
N CYS A 226 22.70 -4.36 -11.30
CA CYS A 226 22.01 -3.23 -10.67
C CYS A 226 22.30 -3.22 -9.17
N ILE A 227 22.25 -2.02 -8.58
CA ILE A 227 22.26 -1.83 -7.13
C ILE A 227 20.90 -1.27 -6.73
N ASP A 228 20.36 -1.83 -5.66
CA ASP A 228 19.26 -1.29 -4.89
C ASP A 228 19.70 -1.21 -3.45
N THR A 229 19.39 -0.11 -2.76
CA THR A 229 19.69 0.03 -1.34
C THR A 229 18.46 0.48 -0.58
N GLY A 230 18.39 0.09 0.69
CA GLY A 230 17.28 0.44 1.57
C GLY A 230 17.74 0.71 3.00
N MET A 231 17.76 1.97 3.41
CA MET A 231 18.01 2.41 4.78
C MET A 231 16.71 2.91 5.42
N GLY A 232 16.24 2.22 6.46
CA GLY A 232 15.04 2.65 7.20
C GLY A 232 15.33 3.87 8.08
N ILE A 233 14.65 4.99 7.85
CA ILE A 233 14.88 6.25 8.58
C ILE A 233 14.63 6.07 10.07
N GLU A 234 13.48 5.49 10.45
CA GLU A 234 13.03 5.37 11.83
C GLU A 234 13.97 4.50 12.67
N ARG A 235 14.47 3.42 12.07
CA ARG A 235 15.47 2.55 12.69
C ARG A 235 16.80 3.25 12.84
N THR A 236 17.25 3.93 11.78
CA THR A 236 18.55 4.62 11.76
C THR A 236 18.59 5.76 12.78
N ILE A 237 17.58 6.63 12.81
CA ILE A 237 17.53 7.73 13.79
C ILE A 237 17.37 7.20 15.22
N ALA A 238 16.66 6.09 15.45
CA ALA A 238 16.59 5.47 16.77
C ALA A 238 18.00 5.11 17.28
N ILE A 239 18.82 4.48 16.44
CA ILE A 239 20.20 4.15 16.78
C ILE A 239 21.06 5.40 16.98
N LEU A 240 21.00 6.36 16.05
CA LEU A 240 21.80 7.59 16.11
C LEU A 240 21.47 8.46 17.34
N GLN A 241 20.20 8.47 17.75
CA GLN A 241 19.71 9.19 18.94
C GLN A 241 19.87 8.37 20.24
N GLY A 242 20.43 7.15 20.18
CA GLY A 242 20.63 6.28 21.34
C GLY A 242 19.32 5.77 21.96
N LYS A 243 18.24 5.69 21.17
CA LYS A 243 16.92 5.23 21.57
C LYS A 243 16.83 3.71 21.53
N LYS A 244 15.99 3.14 22.40
CA LYS A 244 15.77 1.68 22.49
C LYS A 244 14.60 1.20 21.64
N SER A 245 13.81 2.15 21.14
CA SER A 245 12.56 1.91 20.44
C SER A 245 12.40 2.95 19.33
N VAL A 246 11.81 2.56 18.21
CA VAL A 246 11.45 3.50 17.13
C VAL A 246 10.42 4.53 17.60
N TYR A 247 9.66 4.21 18.65
CA TYR A 247 8.64 5.08 19.25
C TYR A 247 9.24 6.19 20.14
N GLU A 248 10.51 6.07 20.54
CA GLU A 248 11.22 7.10 21.32
C GLU A 248 11.85 8.19 20.44
N THR A 249 11.73 8.06 19.12
CA THR A 249 12.30 8.99 18.14
C THR A 249 11.45 10.25 17.98
N GLU A 250 12.07 11.31 17.46
CA GLU A 250 11.40 12.58 17.21
C GLU A 250 10.21 12.47 16.24
N VAL A 251 10.19 11.46 15.36
CA VAL A 251 9.08 11.25 14.41
C VAL A 251 7.86 10.54 15.02
N MET A 252 7.96 10.06 16.26
CA MET A 252 6.87 9.36 16.97
C MET A 252 6.44 10.08 18.25
N GLN A 253 7.38 10.70 18.97
CA GLN A 253 7.12 11.34 20.26
C GLN A 253 6.03 12.44 20.22
N PRO A 254 5.94 13.32 19.20
CA PRO A 254 4.85 14.29 19.12
C PRO A 254 3.46 13.64 19.00
N ILE A 255 3.37 12.53 18.26
CA ILE A 255 2.13 11.77 18.08
C ILE A 255 1.73 11.11 19.41
N LEU A 256 2.67 10.42 20.06
CA LEU A 256 2.46 9.79 21.37
C LEU A 256 2.06 10.80 22.44
N LYS A 257 2.71 11.97 22.46
CA LYS A 257 2.36 13.06 23.37
C LYS A 257 0.92 13.51 23.15
N LYS A 258 0.49 13.69 21.90
CA LYS A 258 -0.90 14.07 21.59
C LYS A 258 -1.91 13.03 22.06
N ILE A 259 -1.59 11.74 21.88
CA ILE A 259 -2.42 10.63 22.36
C ILE A 259 -2.49 10.64 23.88
N GLY A 260 -1.35 10.83 24.57
CA GLY A 260 -1.28 10.94 26.02
C GLY A 260 -2.11 12.09 26.60
N GLU A 261 -2.06 13.26 25.95
CA GLU A 261 -2.91 14.42 26.29
C GLU A 261 -4.41 14.10 26.18
N LEU A 262 -4.81 13.34 25.15
CA LEU A 262 -6.20 12.94 24.93
C LEU A 262 -6.66 11.84 25.89
N ALA A 263 -5.76 10.95 26.29
CA ALA A 263 -6.02 9.84 27.22
C ALA A 263 -5.89 10.22 28.70
N GLY A 264 -5.21 11.33 29.01
CA GLY A 264 -4.83 11.66 30.39
C GLY A 264 -3.78 10.69 30.96
N ALA A 265 -2.89 10.17 30.11
CA ALA A 265 -1.83 9.23 30.46
C ALA A 265 -0.50 9.65 29.84
N ASN A 266 0.65 9.25 30.43
CA ASN A 266 1.96 9.49 29.83
C ASN A 266 2.54 8.20 29.26
N TYR A 267 3.22 8.34 28.13
CA TYR A 267 4.00 7.26 27.54
C TYR A 267 5.22 6.95 28.43
N GLY A 268 5.38 5.67 28.79
CA GLY A 268 6.42 5.17 29.68
C GLY A 268 5.95 4.83 31.10
N ASP A 269 4.70 5.18 31.46
CA ASP A 269 4.16 4.93 32.81
C ASP A 269 3.67 3.48 32.98
N ASP A 270 3.04 2.91 31.95
CA ASP A 270 2.43 1.57 31.97
C ASP A 270 2.51 0.90 30.60
N GLU A 271 3.08 -0.31 30.52
CA GLU A 271 3.35 -0.98 29.25
C GLU A 271 2.08 -1.34 28.47
N LYS A 272 0.94 -1.59 29.14
CA LYS A 272 -0.33 -1.83 28.43
C LYS A 272 -0.81 -0.57 27.74
N SER A 273 -0.80 0.54 28.47
CA SER A 273 -1.14 1.86 27.94
C SER A 273 -0.18 2.26 26.81
N ASP A 274 1.12 2.04 27.00
CA ASP A 274 2.15 2.30 25.99
C ASP A 274 1.92 1.49 24.71
N THR A 275 1.58 0.21 24.84
CA THR A 275 1.25 -0.65 23.69
C THR A 275 0.08 -0.05 22.90
N SER A 276 -0.99 0.36 23.57
CA SER A 276 -2.12 1.02 22.91
C SER A 276 -1.73 2.35 22.27
N MET A 277 -0.90 3.17 22.93
CA MET A 277 -0.40 4.42 22.36
C MET A 277 0.45 4.21 21.11
N ARG A 278 1.34 3.19 21.11
CA ARG A 278 2.17 2.81 19.96
C ARG A 278 1.30 2.38 18.78
N ILE A 279 0.29 1.54 19.02
CA ILE A 279 -0.67 1.10 17.98
C ILE A 279 -1.41 2.29 17.36
N ILE A 280 -1.94 3.21 18.19
CA ILE A 280 -2.63 4.39 17.69
C ILE A 280 -1.67 5.28 16.88
N ALA A 281 -0.47 5.54 17.41
CA ALA A 281 0.50 6.42 16.76
C ALA A 281 0.89 5.90 15.37
N ASP A 282 1.26 4.63 15.27
CA ASP A 282 1.62 4.00 14.01
C ASP A 282 0.43 3.98 13.03
N HIS A 283 -0.73 3.47 13.46
CA HIS A 283 -1.85 3.28 12.55
C HIS A 283 -2.44 4.60 12.04
N ILE A 284 -2.42 5.66 12.85
CA ILE A 284 -2.89 6.98 12.40
C ILE A 284 -1.84 7.67 11.53
N ARG A 285 -0.54 7.48 11.79
CA ARG A 285 0.50 7.90 10.86
C ARG A 285 0.30 7.24 9.50
N THR A 286 0.15 5.92 9.45
CA THR A 286 -0.07 5.16 8.20
C THR A 286 -1.36 5.54 7.51
N SER A 287 -2.46 5.68 8.26
CA SER A 287 -3.75 6.09 7.69
C SER A 287 -3.68 7.50 7.10
N THR A 288 -2.93 8.41 7.73
CA THR A 288 -2.68 9.77 7.22
C THR A 288 -1.88 9.73 5.91
N PHE A 289 -0.86 8.87 5.80
CA PHE A 289 -0.15 8.68 4.54
C PHE A 289 -1.04 8.14 3.43
N ILE A 290 -1.86 7.10 3.70
CA ILE A 290 -2.77 6.52 2.70
C ILE A 290 -3.83 7.53 2.24
N LEU A 291 -4.43 8.26 3.18
CA LEU A 291 -5.48 9.24 2.90
C LEU A 291 -4.92 10.55 2.33
N GLY A 292 -3.67 10.90 2.65
CA GLY A 292 -2.99 12.10 2.17
C GLY A 292 -2.30 11.92 0.81
N ASP A 293 -2.07 10.68 0.39
CA ASP A 293 -1.42 10.35 -0.87
C ASP A 293 -2.15 10.93 -2.09
N GLN A 294 -1.41 11.30 -3.14
CA GLN A 294 -1.94 11.86 -4.39
C GLN A 294 -3.04 10.96 -5.01
N ARG A 295 -2.93 9.64 -4.87
CA ARG A 295 -3.89 8.65 -5.37
C ARG A 295 -4.97 8.24 -4.37
N GLY A 296 -4.83 8.68 -3.12
CA GLY A 296 -5.77 8.58 -1.99
C GLY A 296 -6.82 7.47 -2.03
N VAL A 297 -6.71 6.51 -1.11
CA VAL A 297 -7.72 5.45 -0.94
C VAL A 297 -8.64 5.76 0.24
N THR A 298 -9.94 5.50 0.10
CA THR A 298 -10.91 5.64 1.20
C THR A 298 -11.25 4.29 1.85
N PRO A 299 -11.69 4.28 3.13
CA PRO A 299 -12.02 3.04 3.85
C PRO A 299 -13.10 2.19 3.16
N SER A 300 -12.80 0.93 2.83
CA SER A 300 -13.68 0.02 2.08
C SER A 300 -13.70 -1.40 2.67
N ASN A 301 -14.46 -2.32 2.06
CA ASN A 301 -14.50 -3.73 2.44
C ASN A 301 -13.47 -4.61 1.69
N VAL A 302 -12.69 -4.04 0.76
CA VAL A 302 -11.80 -4.81 -0.12
C VAL A 302 -10.47 -4.11 -0.36
N GLY A 303 -9.42 -4.91 -0.62
CA GLY A 303 -8.10 -4.43 -1.03
C GLY A 303 -7.50 -3.39 -0.09
N GLN A 304 -6.91 -2.34 -0.66
CA GLN A 304 -6.28 -1.24 0.08
C GLN A 304 -7.25 -0.55 1.06
N GLY A 305 -8.50 -0.34 0.65
CA GLY A 305 -9.51 0.31 1.48
C GLY A 305 -9.88 -0.52 2.71
N TYR A 306 -9.82 -1.85 2.60
CA TYR A 306 -9.99 -2.74 3.75
C TYR A 306 -8.81 -2.64 4.74
N ILE A 307 -7.57 -2.56 4.25
CA ILE A 307 -6.40 -2.37 5.13
C ILE A 307 -6.50 -1.03 5.86
N LEU A 308 -6.79 0.06 5.14
CA LEU A 308 -6.99 1.38 5.75
C LEU A 308 -8.07 1.33 6.83
N ARG A 309 -9.21 0.71 6.52
CA ARG A 309 -10.30 0.52 7.49
C ARG A 309 -9.84 -0.27 8.71
N ARG A 310 -9.08 -1.36 8.54
CA ARG A 310 -8.56 -2.18 9.64
C ARG A 310 -7.67 -1.35 10.58
N LEU A 311 -6.75 -0.56 10.03
CA LEU A 311 -5.85 0.30 10.81
C LEU A 311 -6.64 1.33 11.64
N ILE A 312 -7.57 2.04 11.00
CA ILE A 312 -8.44 3.03 11.66
C ILE A 312 -9.21 2.39 12.82
N ARG A 313 -9.88 1.25 12.58
CA ARG A 313 -10.70 0.58 13.59
C ARG A 313 -9.89 0.07 14.78
N ARG A 314 -8.69 -0.46 14.53
CA ARG A 314 -7.78 -0.90 15.59
C ARG A 314 -7.26 0.29 16.41
N ALA A 315 -7.03 1.45 15.79
CA ALA A 315 -6.73 2.69 16.52
C ALA A 315 -7.91 3.17 17.39
N VAL A 316 -9.14 3.18 16.86
CA VAL A 316 -10.35 3.56 17.65
C VAL A 316 -10.50 2.67 18.89
N ARG A 317 -10.34 1.36 18.73
CA ARG A 317 -10.45 0.39 19.83
C ARG A 317 -9.42 0.68 20.93
N ASN A 318 -8.16 0.90 20.55
CA ASN A 318 -7.10 1.24 21.51
C ASN A 318 -7.35 2.60 22.18
N GLY A 319 -7.92 3.56 21.46
CA GLY A 319 -8.34 4.84 22.04
C GLY A 319 -9.39 4.66 23.15
N LYS A 320 -10.39 3.80 22.93
CA LYS A 320 -11.37 3.44 23.96
C LYS A 320 -10.72 2.74 25.16
N HIS A 321 -9.75 1.85 24.92
CA HIS A 321 -9.03 1.18 26.00
C HIS A 321 -8.27 2.16 26.89
N LEU A 322 -7.70 3.21 26.29
CA LEU A 322 -7.05 4.32 26.98
C LEU A 322 -8.02 5.32 27.64
N GLY A 323 -9.34 5.12 27.49
CA GLY A 323 -10.34 6.03 28.04
C GLY A 323 -10.54 7.34 27.26
N ILE A 324 -10.10 7.40 26.00
CA ILE A 324 -10.32 8.58 25.15
C ILE A 324 -11.80 8.66 24.76
N GLU A 325 -12.44 9.79 25.07
CA GLU A 325 -13.83 10.05 24.74
C GLU A 325 -14.01 10.85 23.44
N GLY A 326 -15.01 10.48 22.65
CA GLY A 326 -15.36 11.15 21.40
C GLY A 326 -14.37 10.94 20.26
N ALA A 327 -14.57 11.66 19.16
CA ALA A 327 -13.71 11.56 17.99
C ALA A 327 -12.34 12.21 18.25
N PHE A 328 -11.27 11.46 18.00
CA PHE A 328 -9.90 11.88 18.29
C PHE A 328 -8.91 11.63 17.15
N LEU A 329 -9.22 10.75 16.19
CA LEU A 329 -8.25 10.36 15.16
C LEU A 329 -7.79 11.54 14.30
N ALA A 330 -8.70 12.45 13.92
CA ALA A 330 -8.35 13.64 13.16
C ALA A 330 -7.38 14.58 13.92
N LYS A 331 -7.51 14.68 15.25
CA LYS A 331 -6.62 15.50 16.10
C LYS A 331 -5.21 14.91 16.18
N VAL A 332 -5.09 13.58 16.10
CA VAL A 332 -3.80 12.89 16.05
C VAL A 332 -3.19 13.03 14.64
N ALA A 333 -4.01 12.88 13.60
CA ALA A 333 -3.59 13.07 12.21
C ALA A 333 -3.09 14.50 11.93
N GLU A 334 -3.66 15.52 12.57
CA GLU A 334 -3.18 16.90 12.46
C GLU A 334 -1.69 17.03 12.82
N VAL A 335 -1.24 16.34 13.88
CA VAL A 335 0.17 16.31 14.27
C VAL A 335 1.03 15.67 13.17
N VAL A 336 0.55 14.58 12.56
CA VAL A 336 1.23 13.91 11.46
C VAL A 336 1.33 14.83 10.23
N VAL A 337 0.25 15.50 9.84
CA VAL A 337 0.23 16.46 8.72
C VAL A 337 1.27 17.55 8.95
N GLU A 338 1.31 18.14 10.15
CA GLU A 338 2.26 19.21 10.47
C GLU A 338 3.71 18.74 10.46
N MET A 339 4.00 17.52 10.90
CA MET A 339 5.35 16.94 10.89
C MET A 339 5.87 16.66 9.47
N TYR A 340 4.98 16.27 8.56
CA TYR A 340 5.35 15.75 7.25
C TYR A 340 5.10 16.71 6.08
N LYS A 341 4.42 17.84 6.28
CA LYS A 341 4.07 18.80 5.21
C LYS A 341 5.25 19.30 4.36
N GLU A 342 6.47 19.36 4.90
CA GLU A 342 7.65 19.79 4.15
C GLU A 342 8.21 18.68 3.26
N ALA A 343 8.27 17.45 3.77
CA ALA A 343 8.76 16.30 3.02
C ALA A 343 7.72 15.79 2.01
N TYR A 344 6.43 15.91 2.34
CA TYR A 344 5.30 15.41 1.56
C TYR A 344 4.18 16.46 1.49
N PRO A 345 4.33 17.49 0.64
CA PRO A 345 3.35 18.57 0.50
C PRO A 345 1.93 18.08 0.18
N GLU A 346 1.80 16.95 -0.53
CA GLU A 346 0.52 16.35 -0.88
C GLU A 346 -0.32 15.99 0.35
N ILE A 347 0.31 15.68 1.49
CA ILE A 347 -0.39 15.37 2.74
C ILE A 347 -1.08 16.62 3.29
N LEU A 348 -0.43 17.79 3.17
CA LEU A 348 -1.01 19.07 3.56
C LEU A 348 -2.14 19.47 2.60
N GLU A 349 -1.92 19.31 1.30
CA GLU A 349 -2.93 19.59 0.25
C GLU A 349 -4.20 18.76 0.45
N ASN A 350 -4.05 17.49 0.85
CA ASN A 350 -5.15 16.55 1.03
C ASN A 350 -5.66 16.45 2.48
N LYS A 351 -5.24 17.34 3.39
CA LYS A 351 -5.56 17.26 4.83
C LYS A 351 -7.06 17.20 5.13
N ASP A 352 -7.88 17.90 4.36
CA ASP A 352 -9.34 17.94 4.57
C ASP A 352 -9.96 16.57 4.30
N ARG A 353 -9.46 15.85 3.29
CA ARG A 353 -9.85 14.45 3.02
C ARG A 353 -9.40 13.54 4.16
N VAL A 354 -8.17 13.70 4.65
CA VAL A 354 -7.65 12.92 5.80
C VAL A 354 -8.58 13.07 7.01
N TYR A 355 -8.88 14.31 7.41
CA TYR A 355 -9.69 14.57 8.61
C TYR A 355 -11.13 14.09 8.45
N THR A 356 -11.74 14.33 7.29
CA THR A 356 -13.12 13.95 6.98
C THR A 356 -13.29 12.43 6.99
N GLU A 357 -12.44 11.69 6.29
CA GLU A 357 -12.54 10.23 6.18
C GLU A 357 -12.23 9.53 7.51
N LEU A 358 -11.23 10.01 8.27
CA LEU A 358 -10.94 9.49 9.60
C LEU A 358 -12.11 9.67 10.56
N THR A 359 -12.68 10.88 10.60
CA THR A 359 -13.83 11.19 11.47
C THR A 359 -15.06 10.39 11.06
N ALA A 360 -15.32 10.25 9.77
CA ALA A 360 -16.45 9.48 9.25
C ALA A 360 -16.36 7.99 9.63
N GLU A 361 -15.21 7.36 9.44
CA GLU A 361 -15.03 5.94 9.79
C GLU A 361 -14.96 5.74 11.32
N GLU A 362 -14.37 6.67 12.08
CA GLU A 362 -14.34 6.63 13.55
C GLU A 362 -15.75 6.68 14.16
N ASN A 363 -16.58 7.62 13.72
CA ASN A 363 -17.96 7.74 14.20
C ASN A 363 -18.77 6.48 13.86
N LYS A 364 -18.68 6.02 12.61
CA LYS A 364 -19.37 4.81 12.15
C LYS A 364 -18.95 3.57 12.92
N PHE A 365 -17.65 3.44 13.19
CA PHE A 365 -17.13 2.27 13.87
C PHE A 365 -17.39 2.30 15.38
N SER A 366 -17.35 3.46 16.02
CA SER A 366 -17.56 3.59 17.47
C SER A 366 -18.90 3.04 17.93
N GLU A 367 -19.97 3.24 17.15
CA GLU A 367 -21.29 2.66 17.42
C GLU A 367 -21.33 1.15 17.23
N THR A 368 -20.59 0.66 16.23
CA THR A 368 -20.50 -0.77 15.89
C THR A 368 -19.71 -1.52 16.96
N LEU A 369 -18.60 -0.93 17.41
CA LEU A 369 -17.69 -1.47 18.41
C LEU A 369 -18.41 -1.76 19.73
N GLU A 370 -19.20 -0.82 20.25
CA GLU A 370 -19.92 -1.01 21.53
C GLU A 370 -20.93 -2.15 21.47
N LYS A 371 -21.64 -2.27 20.35
CA LYS A 371 -22.61 -3.36 20.14
C LYS A 371 -21.89 -4.69 20.02
N GLY A 372 -20.79 -4.73 19.26
CA GLY A 372 -19.98 -5.92 19.05
C GLY A 372 -19.30 -6.43 20.31
N GLU A 373 -18.64 -5.55 21.09
CA GLU A 373 -17.99 -5.89 22.35
C GLU A 373 -18.97 -6.46 23.38
N LYS A 374 -20.17 -5.86 23.52
CA LYS A 374 -21.22 -6.41 24.39
C LYS A 374 -21.62 -7.83 24.01
N GLN A 375 -21.71 -8.14 22.70
CA GLN A 375 -22.04 -9.49 22.25
C GLN A 375 -20.86 -10.45 22.42
N PHE A 376 -19.64 -10.00 22.16
CA PHE A 376 -18.42 -10.76 22.38
C PHE A 376 -18.25 -11.14 23.86
N ASP A 377 -18.44 -10.20 24.78
CA ASP A 377 -18.37 -10.41 26.23
C ASP A 377 -19.42 -11.40 26.70
N LYS A 378 -20.66 -11.24 26.23
CA LYS A 378 -21.74 -12.19 26.52
C LYS A 378 -21.39 -13.60 26.04
N MET A 379 -20.88 -13.73 24.82
CA MET A 379 -20.50 -15.00 24.23
C MET A 379 -19.36 -15.67 25.02
N THR A 380 -18.28 -14.95 25.29
CA THR A 380 -17.12 -15.48 26.03
C THR A 380 -17.46 -15.85 27.47
N TYR A 381 -18.33 -15.09 28.15
CA TYR A 381 -18.84 -15.46 29.47
C TYR A 381 -19.52 -16.83 29.50
N PHE A 382 -20.34 -17.14 28.49
CA PHE A 382 -21.00 -18.45 28.41
C PHE A 382 -20.02 -19.58 28.06
N LEU A 383 -19.08 -19.35 27.15
CA LEU A 383 -18.05 -20.31 26.80
C LEU A 383 -17.15 -20.65 28.00
N GLU A 384 -16.77 -19.63 28.78
CA GLU A 384 -15.98 -19.81 30.00
C GLU A 384 -16.71 -20.69 31.02
N LYS A 385 -18.01 -20.46 31.23
CA LYS A 385 -18.84 -21.31 32.09
C LYS A 385 -18.96 -22.76 31.63
N GLN A 386 -18.82 -23.00 30.33
CA GLN A 386 -18.85 -24.34 29.73
C GLN A 386 -17.46 -24.99 29.67
N GLY A 387 -16.41 -24.30 30.11
CA GLY A 387 -15.03 -24.78 30.00
C GLY A 387 -14.51 -24.83 28.55
N VAL A 388 -15.18 -24.15 27.62
CA VAL A 388 -14.80 -24.10 26.21
C VAL A 388 -13.90 -22.88 26.01
N LYS A 389 -12.70 -23.09 25.43
CA LYS A 389 -11.72 -22.03 25.17
C LYS A 389 -11.59 -21.65 23.70
N GLU A 390 -12.41 -22.22 22.83
CA GLU A 390 -12.45 -21.88 21.40
C GLU A 390 -13.79 -21.25 21.02
N ILE A 391 -13.73 -20.12 20.33
CA ILE A 391 -14.89 -19.49 19.71
C ILE A 391 -15.10 -20.15 18.35
N ALA A 392 -16.21 -20.88 18.23
CA ALA A 392 -16.58 -21.55 16.98
C ALA A 392 -16.70 -20.57 15.81
N GLY A 393 -16.27 -20.98 14.62
CA GLY A 393 -16.21 -20.13 13.44
C GLY A 393 -17.56 -19.52 13.04
N GLY A 394 -18.67 -20.26 13.20
CA GLY A 394 -20.02 -19.73 12.97
C GLY A 394 -20.43 -18.61 13.94
N SER A 395 -19.97 -18.68 15.19
CA SER A 395 -20.20 -17.61 16.18
C SER A 395 -19.38 -16.36 15.87
N ALA A 396 -18.11 -16.55 15.48
CA ALA A 396 -17.27 -15.46 14.99
C ALA A 396 -17.83 -14.84 13.69
N PHE A 397 -18.36 -15.66 12.79
CA PHE A 397 -19.02 -15.19 11.57
C PHE A 397 -20.29 -14.39 11.89
N LYS A 398 -21.07 -14.80 12.90
CA LYS A 398 -22.22 -14.02 13.36
C LYS A 398 -21.81 -12.65 13.93
N LEU A 399 -20.70 -12.58 14.67
CA LEU A 399 -20.14 -11.29 15.13
C LEU A 399 -19.84 -10.37 13.94
N TYR A 400 -19.19 -10.92 12.91
CA TYR A 400 -18.87 -10.20 11.67
C TYR A 400 -20.12 -9.76 10.89
N ASP A 401 -20.98 -10.70 10.53
CA ASP A 401 -22.11 -10.48 9.62
C ASP A 401 -23.24 -9.68 10.28
N THR A 402 -23.65 -10.07 11.48
CA THR A 402 -24.82 -9.48 12.15
C THR A 402 -24.48 -8.18 12.87
N TYR A 403 -23.31 -8.13 13.51
CA TYR A 403 -22.92 -7.01 14.38
C TYR A 403 -21.84 -6.12 13.79
N GLY A 404 -21.39 -6.40 12.55
CA GLY A 404 -20.34 -5.64 11.86
C GLY A 404 -18.98 -5.73 12.55
N PHE A 405 -18.79 -6.73 13.43
CA PHE A 405 -17.64 -6.86 14.30
C PHE A 405 -16.52 -7.66 13.61
N PRO A 406 -15.43 -6.99 13.19
CA PRO A 406 -14.39 -7.62 12.38
C PRO A 406 -13.79 -8.88 13.03
N ILE A 407 -13.44 -9.85 12.19
CA ILE A 407 -12.83 -11.10 12.67
C ILE A 407 -11.47 -10.84 13.32
N GLU A 408 -10.74 -9.82 12.86
CA GLU A 408 -9.45 -9.42 13.42
C GLU A 408 -9.60 -8.95 14.86
N LEU A 409 -10.61 -8.13 15.14
CA LEU A 409 -10.93 -7.69 16.50
C LEU A 409 -11.44 -8.83 17.39
N THR A 410 -12.19 -9.76 16.80
CA THR A 410 -12.62 -10.97 17.51
C THR A 410 -11.41 -11.82 17.93
N LYS A 411 -10.40 -11.98 17.06
CA LYS A 411 -9.16 -12.70 17.36
C LYS A 411 -8.36 -12.01 18.47
N GLU A 412 -8.18 -10.70 18.39
CA GLU A 412 -7.44 -9.93 19.39
C GLU A 412 -8.09 -10.05 20.77
N LEU A 413 -9.39 -9.78 20.86
CA LEU A 413 -10.14 -9.89 22.12
C LEU A 413 -10.18 -11.32 22.66
N ALA A 414 -10.25 -12.31 21.79
CA ALA A 414 -10.18 -13.71 22.19
C ALA A 414 -8.84 -14.01 22.85
N ALA A 415 -7.73 -13.64 22.22
CA ALA A 415 -6.39 -13.86 22.74
C ALA A 415 -6.18 -13.18 24.11
N GLU A 416 -6.64 -11.94 24.28
CA GLU A 416 -6.58 -11.20 25.56
C GLU A 416 -7.31 -11.92 26.71
N LYS A 417 -8.40 -12.62 26.41
CA LYS A 417 -9.17 -13.41 27.38
C LYS A 417 -8.76 -14.89 27.44
N GLY A 418 -7.69 -15.28 26.73
CA GLY A 418 -7.21 -16.67 26.68
C GLY A 418 -8.12 -17.62 25.90
N PHE A 419 -8.84 -17.12 24.89
CA PHE A 419 -9.61 -17.89 23.93
C PHE A 419 -8.89 -17.97 22.58
N THR A 420 -9.18 -19.03 21.81
CA THR A 420 -8.87 -19.13 20.39
C THR A 420 -10.12 -18.88 19.55
N VAL A 421 -9.93 -18.60 18.26
CA VAL A 421 -11.03 -18.49 17.29
C VAL A 421 -10.80 -19.50 16.18
N ASP A 422 -11.83 -20.29 15.87
CA ASP A 422 -11.83 -21.19 14.72
C ASP A 422 -11.94 -20.39 13.41
N ILE A 423 -10.78 -19.99 12.88
CA ILE A 423 -10.67 -19.20 11.64
C ILE A 423 -11.14 -20.01 10.45
N LYS A 424 -10.84 -21.30 10.40
CA LYS A 424 -11.25 -22.16 9.30
C LYS A 424 -12.76 -22.26 9.23
N GLY A 425 -13.43 -22.47 10.37
CA GLY A 425 -14.89 -22.47 10.42
C GLY A 425 -15.49 -21.09 10.11
N PHE A 426 -14.81 -20.00 10.45
CA PHE A 426 -15.22 -18.65 10.04
C PHE A 426 -15.16 -18.51 8.53
N GLU A 427 -14.05 -18.90 7.89
CA GLU A 427 -13.85 -18.84 6.45
C GLU A 427 -14.86 -19.73 5.72
N GLU A 428 -15.15 -20.92 6.24
CA GLU A 428 -16.19 -21.79 5.70
C GLU A 428 -17.59 -21.16 5.80
N ALA A 429 -17.92 -20.53 6.92
CA ALA A 429 -19.20 -19.83 7.10
C ALA A 429 -19.29 -18.59 6.20
N PHE A 430 -18.21 -17.84 6.08
CA PHE A 430 -18.08 -16.68 5.20
C PHE A 430 -18.19 -17.08 3.73
N ALA A 431 -17.50 -18.13 3.31
CA ALA A 431 -17.58 -18.68 1.96
C ALA A 431 -19.01 -19.17 1.66
N LYS A 432 -19.66 -19.88 2.59
CA LYS A 432 -21.07 -20.27 2.44
C LYS A 432 -21.99 -19.06 2.32
N HIS A 433 -21.76 -18.00 3.09
CA HIS A 433 -22.54 -16.77 2.98
C HIS A 433 -22.28 -16.04 1.65
N GLN A 434 -21.04 -16.01 1.18
CA GLN A 434 -20.69 -15.51 -0.15
C GLN A 434 -21.29 -16.36 -1.26
N GLU A 435 -21.34 -17.67 -1.11
CA GLU A 435 -21.97 -18.61 -2.04
C GLU A 435 -23.48 -18.46 -2.02
N LEU A 436 -24.12 -18.26 -0.88
CA LEU A 436 -25.55 -17.97 -0.75
C LEU A 436 -25.90 -16.61 -1.37
N SER A 437 -25.07 -15.60 -1.15
CA SER A 437 -25.17 -14.30 -1.83
C SER A 437 -24.93 -14.47 -3.33
N ARG A 438 -23.96 -15.31 -3.71
CA ARG A 438 -23.66 -15.66 -5.10
C ARG A 438 -24.68 -16.57 -5.73
N THR A 439 -25.47 -17.37 -5.02
CA THR A 439 -26.53 -18.26 -5.54
C THR A 439 -27.87 -17.54 -5.59
N ALA A 440 -28.10 -16.61 -4.67
CA ALA A 440 -29.08 -15.53 -4.85
C ALA A 440 -28.71 -14.64 -6.06
N GLU A 441 -27.43 -14.52 -6.38
CA GLU A 441 -26.90 -13.89 -7.61
C GLU A 441 -26.57 -14.88 -8.76
N ALA A 442 -26.70 -16.21 -8.59
CA ALA A 442 -26.21 -17.23 -9.57
C ALA A 442 -27.23 -17.48 -10.66
N GLY A 443 -28.09 -16.50 -10.92
CA GLY A 443 -28.54 -16.25 -12.26
C GLY A 443 -27.50 -15.52 -13.13
N GLN A 444 -26.36 -15.03 -12.60
CA GLN A 444 -25.68 -13.89 -13.24
C GLN A 444 -24.13 -13.79 -13.08
N PHE A 445 -23.45 -14.42 -14.06
CA PHE A 445 -22.20 -14.02 -14.80
C PHE A 445 -20.78 -14.23 -14.23
N LYS A 446 -19.87 -14.56 -15.17
CA LYS A 446 -18.40 -14.65 -15.06
C LYS A 446 -17.72 -13.33 -15.49
N SER A 447 -16.51 -13.06 -15.01
CA SER A 447 -15.78 -11.80 -15.28
C SER A 447 -15.11 -11.78 -16.66
N GLY A 448 -15.33 -10.71 -17.43
CA GLY A 448 -14.63 -10.38 -18.67
C GLY A 448 -13.48 -9.41 -18.44
N LEU A 449 -12.26 -9.84 -18.76
CA LEU A 449 -11.10 -9.00 -19.06
C LEU A 449 -10.30 -9.78 -20.10
N GLY A 450 -10.40 -9.36 -21.37
CA GLY A 450 -9.67 -9.97 -22.50
C GLY A 450 -10.54 -10.34 -23.71
N ASP A 451 -11.85 -10.09 -23.67
CA ASP A 451 -12.71 -10.33 -24.83
C ASP A 451 -12.75 -9.10 -25.76
N HIS A 452 -12.54 -9.35 -27.06
CA HIS A 452 -12.58 -8.37 -28.14
C HIS A 452 -13.74 -8.64 -29.11
N SER A 453 -14.76 -9.40 -28.69
CA SER A 453 -15.95 -9.62 -29.49
C SER A 453 -16.63 -8.31 -29.89
N GLU A 454 -17.43 -8.36 -30.96
CA GLU A 454 -18.26 -7.23 -31.40
C GLU A 454 -19.19 -6.74 -30.27
N GLN A 455 -19.71 -7.67 -29.46
CA GLN A 455 -20.58 -7.36 -28.32
C GLN A 455 -19.84 -6.59 -27.21
N THR A 456 -18.66 -7.07 -26.81
CA THR A 456 -17.83 -6.37 -25.82
C THR A 456 -17.39 -5.00 -26.32
N THR A 457 -17.11 -4.87 -27.62
CA THR A 457 -16.76 -3.59 -28.28
C THR A 457 -17.94 -2.60 -28.30
N ALA A 458 -19.16 -3.09 -28.58
CA ALA A 458 -20.38 -2.30 -28.51
C ALA A 458 -20.69 -1.85 -27.08
N LEU A 459 -20.57 -2.74 -26.09
CA LEU A 459 -20.76 -2.43 -24.67
C LEU A 459 -19.69 -1.47 -24.12
N HIS A 460 -18.48 -1.48 -24.68
CA HIS A 460 -17.48 -0.46 -24.39
C HIS A 460 -17.93 0.91 -24.86
N THR A 461 -18.41 1.02 -26.10
CA THR A 461 -18.95 2.29 -26.62
C THR A 461 -20.18 2.73 -25.82
N ALA A 462 -21.06 1.81 -25.42
CA ALA A 462 -22.19 2.10 -24.55
C ALA A 462 -21.77 2.64 -23.18
N THR A 463 -20.61 2.22 -22.65
CA THR A 463 -20.08 2.71 -21.37
C THR A 463 -19.78 4.21 -21.43
N HIS A 464 -19.17 4.68 -22.52
CA HIS A 464 -18.88 6.12 -22.73
C HIS A 464 -20.17 6.93 -22.90
N MET A 465 -21.12 6.38 -23.66
CA MET A 465 -22.41 7.04 -23.86
C MET A 465 -23.21 7.12 -22.56
N LEU A 466 -23.16 6.06 -21.73
CA LEU A 466 -23.76 6.03 -20.41
C LEU A 466 -23.15 7.09 -19.49
N GLN A 467 -21.82 7.22 -19.47
CA GLN A 467 -21.14 8.24 -18.66
C GLN A 467 -21.56 9.66 -19.08
N ALA A 468 -21.58 9.96 -20.37
CA ALA A 468 -22.04 11.26 -20.87
C ALA A 468 -23.50 11.54 -20.51
N ALA A 469 -24.39 10.54 -20.66
CA ALA A 469 -25.79 10.66 -20.28
C ALA A 469 -25.97 10.88 -18.77
N LEU A 470 -25.23 10.15 -17.93
CA LEU A 470 -25.27 10.32 -16.47
C LEU A 470 -24.85 11.74 -16.07
N ARG A 471 -23.80 12.30 -16.69
CA ARG A 471 -23.38 13.69 -16.41
C ARG A 471 -24.45 14.71 -16.80
N GLN A 472 -25.14 14.51 -17.93
CA GLN A 472 -26.24 15.38 -18.34
C GLN A 472 -27.44 15.35 -17.39
N VAL A 473 -27.76 14.17 -16.83
CA VAL A 473 -28.94 13.99 -15.97
C VAL A 473 -28.66 14.31 -14.51
N LEU A 474 -27.46 13.98 -14.01
CA LEU A 474 -27.13 14.00 -12.59
C LEU A 474 -26.12 15.10 -12.20
N GLY A 475 -25.41 15.69 -13.17
CA GLY A 475 -24.42 16.75 -12.94
C GLY A 475 -22.99 16.38 -13.34
N ASP A 476 -22.16 17.41 -13.53
CA ASP A 476 -20.77 17.28 -13.98
C ASP A 476 -19.83 16.65 -12.94
N GLU A 477 -20.26 16.52 -11.70
CA GLU A 477 -19.55 15.82 -10.62
C GLU A 477 -19.58 14.30 -10.75
N VAL A 478 -20.42 13.76 -11.64
CA VAL A 478 -20.46 12.32 -11.91
C VAL A 478 -19.20 11.90 -12.66
N GLY A 479 -18.41 11.06 -12.01
CA GLY A 479 -17.17 10.51 -12.53
C GLY A 479 -17.10 9.00 -12.33
N GLN A 480 -16.49 8.32 -13.30
CA GLN A 480 -16.30 6.88 -13.26
C GLN A 480 -15.40 6.47 -12.08
N LYS A 481 -15.81 5.42 -11.34
CA LYS A 481 -15.05 4.77 -10.26
C LYS A 481 -14.67 3.34 -10.59
N GLY A 482 -15.34 2.71 -11.54
CA GLY A 482 -15.03 1.37 -12.00
C GLY A 482 -15.88 0.99 -13.21
N SER A 483 -15.34 0.13 -14.06
CA SER A 483 -16.13 -0.48 -15.14
C SER A 483 -15.71 -1.94 -15.31
N ASN A 484 -16.66 -2.81 -15.65
CA ASN A 484 -16.39 -4.18 -16.08
C ASN A 484 -17.35 -4.53 -17.22
N ILE A 485 -16.80 -5.03 -18.32
CA ILE A 485 -17.56 -5.37 -19.52
C ILE A 485 -17.34 -6.84 -19.83
N THR A 486 -18.42 -7.54 -20.16
CA THR A 486 -18.43 -8.92 -20.66
C THR A 486 -19.24 -8.96 -21.96
N PRO A 487 -19.21 -10.06 -22.74
CA PRO A 487 -20.04 -10.18 -23.94
C PRO A 487 -21.53 -9.96 -23.69
N GLU A 488 -21.98 -10.23 -22.46
CA GLU A 488 -23.40 -10.20 -22.11
C GLU A 488 -23.85 -8.90 -21.46
N ARG A 489 -22.97 -8.11 -20.84
CA ARG A 489 -23.34 -6.90 -20.10
C ARG A 489 -22.18 -5.95 -19.82
N LEU A 490 -22.51 -4.71 -19.46
CA LEU A 490 -21.61 -3.78 -18.79
C LEU A 490 -22.04 -3.53 -17.34
N ARG A 491 -21.05 -3.31 -16.48
CA ARG A 491 -21.17 -2.83 -15.10
C ARG A 491 -20.42 -1.51 -15.00
N PHE A 492 -21.09 -0.46 -14.59
CA PHE A 492 -20.54 0.88 -14.49
C PHE A 492 -20.73 1.47 -13.10
N ASP A 493 -19.63 1.80 -12.44
CA ASP A 493 -19.60 2.36 -11.09
C ASP A 493 -19.24 3.85 -11.19
N PHE A 494 -20.04 4.73 -10.59
CA PHE A 494 -19.90 6.18 -10.72
C PHE A 494 -20.16 6.92 -9.40
N THR A 495 -19.58 8.11 -9.25
CA THR A 495 -19.82 8.98 -8.09
C THR A 495 -21.20 9.58 -8.14
N TYR A 496 -22.03 9.25 -7.15
CA TYR A 496 -23.30 9.92 -6.92
C TYR A 496 -23.76 9.64 -5.49
N HIS A 497 -24.21 10.68 -4.79
CA HIS A 497 -24.46 10.63 -3.34
C HIS A 497 -25.77 9.94 -2.98
N ALA A 498 -26.72 9.86 -3.91
CA ALA A 498 -28.06 9.33 -3.68
C ALA A 498 -28.41 8.17 -4.63
N LYS A 499 -29.51 7.47 -4.34
CA LYS A 499 -30.11 6.52 -5.28
C LYS A 499 -30.75 7.28 -6.44
N MET A 500 -30.55 6.82 -7.67
CA MET A 500 -31.22 7.42 -8.83
C MET A 500 -32.73 7.18 -8.77
N THR A 501 -33.53 8.17 -9.14
CA THR A 501 -34.98 7.98 -9.26
C THR A 501 -35.30 7.17 -10.52
N PRO A 502 -36.47 6.47 -10.58
CA PRO A 502 -36.90 5.79 -11.79
C PRO A 502 -36.91 6.69 -13.04
N GLU A 503 -37.27 7.97 -12.87
CA GLU A 503 -37.29 8.97 -13.93
C GLU A 503 -35.87 9.30 -14.42
N GLN A 504 -34.90 9.43 -13.51
CA GLN A 504 -33.50 9.65 -13.86
C GLN A 504 -32.91 8.45 -14.61
N ILE A 505 -33.21 7.23 -14.17
CA ILE A 505 -32.77 6.00 -14.85
C ILE A 505 -33.33 5.96 -16.27
N LYS A 506 -34.64 6.21 -16.42
CA LYS A 506 -35.30 6.24 -17.72
C LYS A 506 -34.72 7.33 -18.62
N GLN A 507 -34.47 8.53 -18.09
CA GLN A 507 -33.91 9.63 -18.85
C GLN A 507 -32.49 9.32 -19.37
N VAL A 508 -31.65 8.68 -18.55
CA VAL A 508 -30.31 8.23 -18.98
C VAL A 508 -30.43 7.20 -20.11
N GLU A 509 -31.31 6.21 -19.97
CA GLU A 509 -31.55 5.19 -20.99
C GLU A 509 -32.08 5.80 -22.30
N ASP A 510 -33.05 6.72 -22.23
CA ASP A 510 -33.62 7.42 -23.37
C ASP A 510 -32.55 8.23 -24.12
N ILE A 511 -31.64 8.92 -23.39
CA ILE A 511 -30.55 9.69 -23.98
C ILE A 511 -29.59 8.78 -24.75
N VAL A 512 -29.13 7.69 -24.14
CA VAL A 512 -28.19 6.76 -24.78
C VAL A 512 -28.80 6.20 -26.07
N ASN A 513 -30.07 5.75 -26.01
CA ASN A 513 -30.77 5.22 -27.17
C ASN A 513 -31.01 6.26 -28.27
N ALA A 514 -31.32 7.51 -27.91
CA ALA A 514 -31.47 8.59 -28.88
C ALA A 514 -30.16 8.88 -29.63
N GLN A 515 -29.00 8.70 -28.99
CA GLN A 515 -27.70 8.84 -29.67
C GLN A 515 -27.39 7.62 -30.53
N ILE A 516 -27.74 6.40 -30.09
CA ILE A 516 -27.60 5.19 -30.92
C ILE A 516 -28.38 5.35 -32.23
N GLN A 517 -29.64 5.81 -32.16
CA GLN A 517 -30.50 6.05 -33.33
C GLN A 517 -29.97 7.08 -34.32
N LYS A 518 -29.12 8.02 -33.88
CA LYS A 518 -28.49 9.01 -34.77
C LYS A 518 -27.32 8.45 -35.57
N ASP A 519 -26.91 7.21 -35.28
CA ASP A 519 -25.78 6.55 -35.91
C ASP A 519 -24.50 7.42 -35.95
N LEU A 520 -24.08 7.86 -34.77
CA LEU A 520 -22.91 8.72 -34.63
C LEU A 520 -21.64 7.97 -35.00
N LYS A 521 -20.81 8.61 -35.81
CA LYS A 521 -19.47 8.11 -36.12
C LYS A 521 -18.56 8.19 -34.89
N VAL A 522 -17.82 7.12 -34.63
CA VAL A 522 -16.78 7.09 -33.60
C VAL A 522 -15.43 7.38 -34.24
N CYS A 523 -14.77 8.43 -33.78
CA CYS A 523 -13.47 8.89 -34.28
C CYS A 523 -12.40 8.67 -33.21
N VAL A 524 -11.20 8.25 -33.65
CA VAL A 524 -10.04 8.05 -32.79
C VAL A 524 -8.91 8.98 -33.20
N GLN A 525 -8.27 9.62 -32.22
CA GLN A 525 -7.12 10.48 -32.42
C GLN A 525 -6.07 10.21 -31.34
N THR A 526 -4.80 10.20 -31.73
CA THR A 526 -3.69 10.15 -30.77
C THR A 526 -3.12 11.56 -30.61
N MET A 527 -2.96 12.01 -29.38
CA MET A 527 -2.47 13.35 -29.05
C MET A 527 -1.80 13.36 -27.67
N THR A 528 -1.18 14.47 -27.26
CA THR A 528 -0.63 14.60 -25.91
C THR A 528 -1.74 14.74 -24.85
N PRO A 529 -1.50 14.39 -23.57
CA PRO A 529 -2.47 14.62 -22.50
C PRO A 529 -2.95 16.08 -22.41
N GLU A 530 -2.05 17.04 -22.64
CA GLU A 530 -2.37 18.47 -22.61
C GLU A 530 -3.33 18.87 -23.75
N GLU A 531 -3.12 18.34 -24.96
CA GLU A 531 -4.01 18.54 -26.10
C GLU A 531 -5.36 17.88 -25.88
N ALA A 532 -5.39 16.68 -25.28
CA ALA A 532 -6.62 15.98 -24.94
C ALA A 532 -7.47 16.81 -23.97
N VAL A 533 -6.87 17.33 -22.90
CA VAL A 533 -7.56 18.21 -21.94
C VAL A 533 -8.05 19.49 -22.64
N LYS A 534 -7.22 20.15 -23.46
CA LYS A 534 -7.63 21.34 -24.24
C LYS A 534 -8.76 21.07 -25.22
N SER A 535 -8.85 19.85 -25.76
CA SER A 535 -9.91 19.45 -26.69
C SER A 535 -11.27 19.18 -26.02
N GLY A 536 -11.33 19.28 -24.68
CA GLY A 536 -12.50 18.96 -23.86
C GLY A 536 -12.68 17.46 -23.61
N ALA A 537 -11.65 16.63 -23.84
CA ALA A 537 -11.73 15.21 -23.56
C ALA A 537 -11.76 14.96 -22.05
N ILE A 538 -12.68 14.13 -21.58
CA ILE A 538 -12.72 13.73 -20.18
C ILE A 538 -11.61 12.71 -19.94
N ALA A 539 -10.74 13.05 -19.00
CA ALA A 539 -9.56 12.30 -18.61
C ALA A 539 -9.67 11.99 -17.12
N PHE A 540 -10.24 10.82 -16.77
CA PHE A 540 -10.47 10.45 -15.36
C PHE A 540 -9.18 10.09 -14.61
N PHE A 541 -8.10 9.83 -15.34
CA PHE A 541 -6.82 9.39 -14.78
C PHE A 541 -5.65 10.18 -15.37
N SER A 542 -5.65 11.50 -15.21
CA SER A 542 -4.59 12.39 -15.72
C SER A 542 -3.17 11.90 -15.39
N SER A 543 -2.99 11.23 -14.24
CA SER A 543 -1.73 10.67 -13.77
C SER A 543 -1.34 9.29 -14.33
N LYS A 544 -2.16 8.66 -15.19
CA LYS A 544 -1.93 7.32 -15.79
C LYS A 544 -1.57 7.37 -17.28
N TYR A 545 -1.51 8.56 -17.86
CA TYR A 545 -1.34 8.72 -19.29
C TYR A 545 0.14 8.95 -19.61
N GLY A 546 0.68 8.16 -20.56
CA GLY A 546 2.03 8.38 -21.09
C GLY A 546 2.11 9.67 -21.92
N GLU A 547 3.25 9.90 -22.57
CA GLU A 547 3.46 11.11 -23.41
C GLU A 547 2.39 11.30 -24.51
N GLN A 548 1.71 10.22 -24.91
CA GLN A 548 0.58 10.25 -25.83
C GLN A 548 -0.61 9.45 -25.30
N VAL A 549 -1.81 9.93 -25.60
CA VAL A 549 -3.09 9.33 -25.28
C VAL A 549 -3.94 9.14 -26.52
N THR A 550 -4.78 8.11 -26.49
CA THR A 550 -5.81 7.90 -27.50
C THR A 550 -7.13 8.48 -27.01
N VAL A 551 -7.69 9.42 -27.77
CA VAL A 551 -8.97 10.06 -27.51
C VAL A 551 -10.00 9.49 -28.48
N TYR A 552 -11.09 8.96 -27.94
CA TYR A 552 -12.26 8.54 -28.70
C TYR A 552 -13.34 9.62 -28.60
N SER A 553 -13.90 10.01 -29.76
CA SER A 553 -15.04 10.92 -29.86
C SER A 553 -16.22 10.20 -30.50
N ILE A 554 -17.37 10.20 -29.81
CA ILE A 554 -18.63 9.62 -30.30
C ILE A 554 -19.52 10.79 -30.75
N GLY A 555 -19.42 11.15 -32.02
CA GLY A 555 -19.97 12.42 -32.52
C GLY A 555 -19.54 13.61 -31.65
N ASP A 556 -20.47 14.52 -31.39
CA ASP A 556 -20.30 15.63 -30.44
C ASP A 556 -20.81 15.28 -29.01
N PHE A 557 -21.14 14.01 -28.75
CA PHE A 557 -21.84 13.60 -27.53
C PHE A 557 -20.90 13.18 -26.39
N SER A 558 -19.86 12.41 -26.69
CA SER A 558 -18.83 12.00 -25.72
C SER A 558 -17.45 12.14 -26.34
N LYS A 559 -16.48 12.58 -25.54
CA LYS A 559 -15.06 12.63 -25.88
C LYS A 559 -14.24 12.25 -24.67
N GLU A 560 -13.55 11.12 -24.74
CA GLU A 560 -12.88 10.51 -23.58
C GLU A 560 -11.54 9.89 -23.97
N VAL A 561 -10.58 9.93 -23.04
CA VAL A 561 -9.31 9.21 -23.20
C VAL A 561 -9.53 7.73 -22.90
N CYS A 562 -9.32 6.85 -23.88
CA CYS A 562 -9.52 5.41 -23.75
C CYS A 562 -8.57 4.61 -24.65
N ALA A 563 -8.21 3.40 -24.22
CA ALA A 563 -7.31 2.49 -24.94
C ALA A 563 -8.00 1.20 -25.41
N GLY A 564 -9.31 1.06 -25.20
CA GLY A 564 -10.06 -0.14 -25.57
C GLY A 564 -10.73 -0.05 -26.96
N PRO A 565 -11.25 -1.18 -27.46
CA PRO A 565 -11.91 -1.23 -28.76
C PRO A 565 -13.27 -0.51 -28.71
N HIS A 566 -13.64 0.15 -29.80
CA HIS A 566 -14.92 0.82 -29.99
C HIS A 566 -15.54 0.44 -31.33
N VAL A 567 -16.88 0.56 -31.43
CA VAL A 567 -17.57 0.40 -32.72
C VAL A 567 -17.22 1.58 -33.62
N THR A 568 -17.37 1.42 -34.94
CA THR A 568 -17.17 2.55 -35.87
C THR A 568 -18.36 3.50 -35.90
N HIS A 569 -19.56 2.99 -35.61
CA HIS A 569 -20.84 3.67 -35.75
C HIS A 569 -21.78 3.22 -34.63
N THR A 570 -22.47 4.16 -33.96
CA THR A 570 -23.34 3.79 -32.83
C THR A 570 -24.59 3.02 -33.25
N GLY A 571 -25.03 3.14 -34.51
CA GLY A 571 -26.21 2.43 -35.03
C GLY A 571 -26.07 0.90 -35.00
N ASP A 572 -24.84 0.39 -34.97
CA ASP A 572 -24.53 -1.04 -34.92
C ASP A 572 -24.73 -1.67 -33.52
N MET A 573 -25.04 -0.86 -32.50
CA MET A 573 -25.09 -1.28 -31.10
C MET A 573 -26.42 -1.89 -30.66
N GLY A 574 -27.50 -1.70 -31.42
CA GLY A 574 -28.86 -2.15 -31.02
C GLY A 574 -29.53 -1.20 -30.03
N HIS A 575 -30.21 -1.73 -29.02
CA HIS A 575 -30.95 -0.99 -28.00
C HIS A 575 -30.29 -1.12 -26.63
N PHE A 576 -30.01 -0.01 -25.96
CA PHE A 576 -29.42 0.03 -24.63
C PHE A 576 -30.48 -0.07 -23.54
N HIS A 577 -30.26 -0.97 -22.58
CA HIS A 577 -31.17 -1.16 -21.46
C HIS A 577 -30.45 -1.29 -20.12
N ILE A 578 -30.87 -0.52 -19.12
CA ILE A 578 -30.41 -0.55 -17.73
C ILE A 578 -31.20 -1.60 -16.96
N LEU A 579 -30.54 -2.72 -16.64
CA LEU A 579 -31.14 -3.82 -15.88
C LEU A 579 -31.33 -3.46 -14.41
N LYS A 580 -30.35 -2.76 -13.81
CA LYS A 580 -30.36 -2.45 -12.38
C LYS A 580 -29.46 -1.28 -12.06
N GLU A 581 -29.91 -0.48 -11.09
CA GLU A 581 -29.13 0.52 -10.38
C GLU A 581 -29.07 0.15 -8.88
N GLU A 582 -27.88 0.16 -8.29
CA GLU A 582 -27.68 -0.21 -6.88
C GLU A 582 -26.52 0.53 -6.21
N SER A 583 -26.49 0.54 -4.88
CA SER A 583 -25.35 1.10 -4.14
C SER A 583 -24.15 0.16 -4.26
N SER A 584 -22.99 0.68 -4.67
CA SER A 584 -21.73 -0.08 -4.64
C SER A 584 -20.99 0.13 -3.32
N SER A 585 -20.86 1.39 -2.91
CA SER A 585 -20.28 1.82 -1.63
C SER A 585 -20.83 3.20 -1.25
N ALA A 586 -20.43 3.77 -0.12
CA ALA A 586 -20.76 5.15 0.20
C ALA A 586 -20.30 6.09 -0.93
N GLY A 587 -21.19 6.96 -1.40
CA GLY A 587 -20.91 7.91 -2.50
C GLY A 587 -20.72 7.31 -3.89
N VAL A 588 -20.89 5.99 -4.06
CA VAL A 588 -20.70 5.30 -5.35
C VAL A 588 -21.92 4.44 -5.69
N ARG A 589 -22.48 4.70 -6.86
CA ARG A 589 -23.61 3.96 -7.44
C ARG A 589 -23.12 3.06 -8.56
N ARG A 590 -23.87 2.00 -8.84
CA ARG A 590 -23.56 0.99 -9.85
C ARG A 590 -24.75 0.78 -10.76
N ILE A 591 -24.53 0.89 -12.06
CA ILE A 591 -25.46 0.48 -13.10
C ILE A 591 -24.97 -0.83 -13.73
N LYS A 592 -25.90 -1.75 -13.96
CA LYS A 592 -25.71 -2.91 -14.85
C LYS A 592 -26.62 -2.71 -16.05
N ALA A 593 -26.07 -2.81 -17.25
CA ALA A 593 -26.79 -2.58 -18.49
C ALA A 593 -26.37 -3.54 -19.59
N VAL A 594 -27.20 -3.66 -20.62
CA VAL A 594 -27.03 -4.56 -21.76
C VAL A 594 -27.33 -3.84 -23.07
N LEU A 595 -26.95 -4.47 -24.18
CA LEU A 595 -27.37 -4.10 -25.53
C LEU A 595 -28.21 -5.25 -26.11
N GLU A 596 -29.44 -4.94 -26.51
CA GLU A 596 -30.38 -5.86 -27.15
C GLU A 596 -30.39 -5.58 -28.66
N LYS A 597 -30.11 -6.59 -29.48
CA LYS A 597 -30.13 -6.44 -30.96
C LYS A 597 -31.53 -6.61 -31.54
#